data_AF-A0A2G6HG57-F1
#
_entry.id   AF-A0A2G6HG57-F1
#
_cell.length_a   1.000
_cell.length_b   1.000
_cell.length_c   1.000
_cell.angle_alpha   90.00
_cell.angle_beta   90.00
_cell.angle_gamma   90.00
#
_symmetry.space_group_name_H-M   'P 1'
#
loop_
_entity.id
_entity.type
_entity.pdbx_description
1 polymer ?
#
loop_
_entity_poly.entity_id
_entity_poly.type
_entity_poly.pdbx_seq_one_letter_code
_entity_poly.pdbx_strand_id
1 'polypeptide(L)'
;QVSPIIDELLSAAAQMGVTGGVKLSHTDTVEPEPVEHRVAREAEASGDIPAAIAAWENVLSHHSRDEKAKSELARLRLVQRTSSENTGDPQSQADALFGEGNHAQAFNILLDIIETSSNTEEKDTARTRLLDLFRIAGNTGEVRAARTRLATLLMV
;
A
#
# COMPACT_ATOMS: atom_id res chain seq x y z
N GLN A 1 35.20 -36.52 -5.41
CA GLN A 1 35.81 -35.21 -5.08
C GLN A 1 35.18 -34.21 -6.03
N VAL A 2 34.42 -33.16 -5.67
CA VAL A 2 34.02 -32.51 -4.41
C VAL A 2 32.52 -32.17 -4.55
N SER A 3 31.81 -32.19 -3.43
CA SER A 3 30.40 -32.53 -3.24
C SER A 3 29.32 -31.57 -3.78
N PRO A 4 28.11 -32.08 -4.10
CA PRO A 4 26.87 -31.31 -4.26
C PRO A 4 26.15 -31.23 -2.91
N ILE A 5 26.18 -30.08 -2.23
CA ILE A 5 25.44 -29.86 -0.98
C ILE A 5 25.05 -28.39 -0.91
N ILE A 6 23.84 -28.03 -1.33
CA ILE A 6 22.92 -27.11 -0.62
C ILE A 6 21.47 -27.47 -1.04
N ASP A 7 21.14 -28.75 -0.96
CA ASP A 7 19.78 -29.13 -0.57
C ASP A 7 19.89 -29.48 0.92
N GLU A 8 18.93 -29.01 1.73
CA GLU A 8 18.71 -29.41 3.12
C GLU A 8 19.42 -28.60 4.24
N LEU A 9 19.16 -27.29 4.33
CA LEU A 9 19.05 -26.54 5.61
C LEU A 9 18.43 -25.16 5.31
N LEU A 10 17.16 -24.84 5.61
CA LEU A 10 16.63 -24.73 6.96
C LEU A 10 15.09 -24.76 6.93
N SER A 11 14.56 -25.96 7.19
CA SER A 11 13.21 -26.18 7.68
C SER A 11 13.12 -25.67 9.13
N ALA A 12 12.39 -24.57 9.36
CA ALA A 12 11.82 -24.19 10.68
C ALA A 12 10.97 -22.92 10.59
N ALA A 13 9.74 -23.01 10.08
CA ALA A 13 8.65 -22.09 10.43
C ALA A 13 7.26 -22.74 10.31
N ALA A 14 7.20 -24.08 10.37
CA ALA A 14 5.96 -24.81 10.54
C ALA A 14 5.70 -24.98 12.03
N GLN A 15 5.22 -23.90 12.66
CA GLN A 15 4.43 -23.98 13.89
C GLN A 15 3.87 -22.59 14.17
N MET A 16 2.55 -22.56 14.42
CA MET A 16 1.71 -21.41 14.75
C MET A 16 0.95 -20.77 13.56
N GLY A 17 -0.19 -21.37 13.22
CA GLY A 17 -1.39 -20.58 12.85
C GLY A 17 -1.91 -20.66 11.41
N VAL A 18 -1.71 -21.75 10.67
CA VAL A 18 -2.39 -21.96 9.38
C VAL A 18 -3.81 -22.49 9.64
N THR A 19 -4.78 -21.59 9.75
CA THR A 19 -6.19 -21.90 9.45
C THR A 19 -6.55 -21.25 8.13
N GLY A 20 -6.70 -22.07 7.09
CA GLY A 20 -7.15 -21.63 5.77
C GLY A 20 -6.46 -22.41 4.67
N GLY A 21 -6.84 -23.68 4.49
CA GLY A 21 -6.32 -24.49 3.39
C GLY A 21 -6.72 -23.91 2.04
N VAL A 22 -5.75 -23.71 1.17
CA VAL A 22 -5.97 -23.68 -0.28
C VAL A 22 -4.99 -24.67 -0.89
N LYS A 23 -5.55 -25.77 -1.41
CA LYS A 23 -4.85 -26.71 -2.29
C LYS A 23 -4.36 -25.93 -3.50
N LEU A 24 -3.04 -25.83 -3.66
CA LEU A 24 -2.41 -25.40 -4.90
C LEU A 24 -2.55 -26.52 -5.94
N SER A 25 -3.54 -26.39 -6.80
CA SER A 25 -3.59 -27.01 -8.11
C SER A 25 -4.23 -25.99 -9.05
N HIS A 26 -3.41 -25.11 -9.63
CA HIS A 26 -3.85 -24.21 -10.69
C HIS A 26 -3.14 -24.62 -11.97
N THR A 27 -3.86 -25.41 -12.79
CA THR A 27 -3.70 -25.32 -14.23
C THR A 27 -4.10 -23.90 -14.63
N ASP A 28 -3.21 -23.19 -15.32
CA ASP A 28 -3.39 -21.83 -15.80
C ASP A 28 -4.61 -21.70 -16.72
N THR A 29 -5.76 -21.36 -16.14
CA THR A 29 -6.78 -20.54 -16.79
C THR A 29 -6.68 -19.16 -16.17
N VAL A 30 -5.92 -18.28 -16.83
CA VAL A 30 -5.94 -16.85 -16.53
C VAL A 30 -7.34 -16.36 -16.86
N GLU A 31 -8.19 -16.21 -15.84
CA GLU A 31 -9.45 -15.48 -15.95
C GLU A 31 -9.14 -14.14 -16.65
N PRO A 32 -9.84 -13.78 -17.74
CA PRO A 32 -9.56 -12.53 -18.43
C PRO A 32 -9.75 -11.37 -17.45
N GLU A 33 -8.72 -10.55 -17.31
CA GLU A 33 -8.76 -9.38 -16.44
C GLU A 33 -9.92 -8.46 -16.87
N PRO A 34 -10.70 -7.89 -15.93
CA PRO A 34 -11.78 -6.98 -16.26
C PRO A 34 -11.33 -5.87 -17.21
N VAL A 35 -12.16 -5.53 -18.20
CA VAL A 35 -11.83 -4.52 -19.22
C VAL A 35 -11.47 -3.18 -18.58
N GLU A 36 -12.13 -2.81 -17.48
CA GLU A 36 -11.88 -1.57 -16.76
C GLU A 36 -10.47 -1.53 -16.12
N HIS A 37 -9.97 -2.67 -15.61
CA HIS A 37 -8.60 -2.78 -15.10
C HIS A 37 -7.59 -2.58 -16.23
N ARG A 38 -7.88 -3.14 -17.40
CA ARG A 38 -7.01 -3.00 -18.57
C ARG A 38 -6.87 -1.55 -19.01
N VAL A 39 -7.97 -0.77 -19.04
CA VAL A 39 -7.92 0.68 -19.35
C VAL A 39 -7.00 1.42 -18.38
N ALA A 40 -7.11 1.13 -17.07
CA ALA A 40 -6.27 1.76 -16.06
C ALA A 40 -4.78 1.39 -16.22
N ARG A 41 -4.48 0.11 -16.53
CA ARG A 41 -3.11 -0.35 -16.79
C ARG A 41 -2.53 0.23 -18.08
N GLU A 42 -3.34 0.41 -19.12
CA GLU A 42 -2.91 1.04 -20.38
C GLU A 42 -2.53 2.51 -20.15
N ALA A 43 -3.31 3.26 -19.36
CA ALA A 43 -2.99 4.64 -18.98
C ALA A 43 -1.69 4.76 -18.15
N GLU A 44 -1.47 3.82 -17.22
CA GLU A 44 -0.21 3.76 -16.49
C GLU A 44 0.97 3.44 -17.42
N ALA A 45 0.81 2.48 -18.33
CA ALA A 45 1.84 2.08 -19.28
C ALA A 45 2.22 3.21 -20.26
N SER A 46 1.31 4.15 -20.55
CA SER A 46 1.63 5.37 -21.30
C SER A 46 2.28 6.47 -20.45
N GLY A 47 2.50 6.25 -19.16
CA GLY A 47 3.07 7.22 -18.22
C GLY A 47 2.10 8.30 -17.76
N ASP A 48 0.80 8.19 -18.11
CA ASP A 48 -0.23 9.14 -17.70
C ASP A 48 -0.78 8.74 -16.32
N ILE A 49 0.01 9.02 -15.28
CA ILE A 49 -0.36 8.73 -13.89
C ILE A 49 -1.71 9.36 -13.50
N PRO A 50 -2.01 10.63 -13.84
CA PRO A 50 -3.33 11.20 -13.58
C PRO A 50 -4.48 10.43 -14.25
N ALA A 51 -4.33 10.02 -15.52
CA ALA A 51 -5.36 9.23 -16.19
C ALA A 51 -5.51 7.82 -15.59
N ALA A 52 -4.41 7.19 -15.18
CA ALA A 52 -4.43 5.90 -14.50
C ALA A 52 -5.19 5.98 -13.16
N ILE A 53 -4.95 7.04 -12.38
CA ILE A 53 -5.68 7.30 -11.12
C ILE A 53 -7.18 7.43 -11.40
N ALA A 54 -7.58 8.26 -12.37
CA ALA A 54 -8.98 8.46 -12.73
C ALA A 54 -9.66 7.15 -13.18
N ALA A 55 -8.94 6.31 -13.94
CA ALA A 55 -9.45 5.01 -14.38
C ALA A 55 -9.65 4.04 -13.19
N TRP A 56 -8.71 3.95 -12.25
CA TRP A 56 -8.88 3.13 -11.05
C TRP A 56 -9.98 3.66 -10.12
N GLU A 57 -10.16 4.98 -10.02
CA GLU A 57 -11.28 5.57 -9.29
C GLU A 57 -12.63 5.22 -9.94
N ASN A 58 -12.69 5.20 -11.28
CA ASN A 58 -13.88 4.74 -12.00
C ASN A 58 -14.17 3.26 -11.71
N VAL A 59 -13.17 2.38 -11.74
CA VAL A 59 -13.32 0.97 -11.32
C VAL A 59 -13.94 0.88 -9.93
N LEU A 60 -13.42 1.65 -8.96
CA LEU A 60 -13.91 1.62 -7.58
C LEU A 60 -15.30 2.23 -7.39
N SER A 61 -15.74 3.08 -8.31
CA SER A 61 -17.10 3.61 -8.30
C SER A 61 -18.15 2.53 -8.61
N HIS A 62 -17.79 1.55 -9.44
CA HIS A 62 -18.64 0.41 -9.80
C HIS A 62 -18.36 -0.82 -8.90
N HIS A 63 -17.10 -0.98 -8.47
CA HIS A 63 -16.60 -2.13 -7.74
C HIS A 63 -15.88 -1.71 -6.45
N SER A 64 -16.62 -1.10 -5.52
CA SER A 64 -16.07 -0.54 -4.27
C SER A 64 -15.37 -1.54 -3.34
N ARG A 65 -15.54 -2.85 -3.55
CA ARG A 65 -14.87 -3.93 -2.79
C ARG A 65 -13.65 -4.50 -3.51
N ASP A 66 -13.28 -3.97 -4.67
CA ASP A 66 -12.12 -4.44 -5.42
C ASP A 66 -10.82 -4.06 -4.70
N GLU A 67 -10.20 -5.05 -4.07
CA GLU A 67 -8.97 -4.86 -3.29
C GLU A 67 -7.75 -4.61 -4.18
N LYS A 68 -7.76 -5.11 -5.42
CA LYS A 68 -6.69 -4.87 -6.39
C LYS A 68 -6.74 -3.42 -6.85
N ALA A 69 -7.92 -2.94 -7.26
CA ALA A 69 -8.10 -1.56 -7.69
C ALA A 69 -7.73 -0.54 -6.59
N LYS A 70 -8.08 -0.81 -5.33
CA LYS A 70 -7.64 0.05 -4.22
C LYS A 70 -6.13 0.06 -4.03
N SER A 71 -5.48 -1.09 -4.20
CA SER A 71 -4.03 -1.23 -4.03
C SER A 71 -3.27 -0.48 -5.13
N GLU A 72 -3.73 -0.62 -6.37
CA GLU A 72 -3.16 0.13 -7.50
C GLU A 72 -3.38 1.63 -7.38
N LEU A 73 -4.59 2.05 -6.97
CA LEU A 73 -4.89 3.46 -6.72
C LEU A 73 -3.97 4.06 -5.64
N ALA A 74 -3.77 3.36 -4.52
CA ALA A 74 -2.87 3.81 -3.47
C ALA A 74 -1.42 3.96 -3.98
N ARG A 75 -0.92 2.98 -4.75
CA ARG A 75 0.41 3.01 -5.35
C ARG A 75 0.58 4.20 -6.30
N LEU A 76 -0.37 4.42 -7.21
CA LEU A 76 -0.31 5.51 -8.19
C LEU A 76 -0.39 6.88 -7.52
N ARG A 77 -1.21 7.03 -6.48
CA ARG A 77 -1.24 8.26 -5.68
C ARG A 77 0.10 8.54 -5.00
N LEU A 78 0.78 7.52 -4.49
CA LEU A 78 2.14 7.69 -3.97
C LEU A 78 3.12 8.13 -5.06
N VAL A 79 3.08 7.50 -6.25
CA VAL A 79 3.90 7.88 -7.41
C VAL A 79 3.65 9.35 -7.79
N GLN A 80 2.38 9.76 -7.88
CA GLN A 80 2.01 11.13 -8.21
C GLN A 80 2.57 12.14 -7.20
N ARG A 81 2.45 11.86 -5.90
CA ARG A 81 2.93 12.76 -4.84
C ARG A 81 4.46 12.84 -4.82
N THR A 82 5.14 11.71 -4.96
CA THR A 82 6.62 11.65 -4.97
C THR A 82 7.25 12.20 -6.24
N SER A 83 6.49 12.29 -7.34
CA SER A 83 6.94 12.96 -8.58
C SER A 83 6.82 14.48 -8.52
N SER A 84 6.11 15.04 -7.54
CA SER A 84 5.99 16.49 -7.36
C SER A 84 7.18 17.01 -6.55
N GLU A 85 7.76 18.16 -6.93
CA GLU A 85 8.90 18.79 -6.25
C GLU A 85 8.56 19.40 -4.87
N ASN A 86 7.64 18.81 -4.10
CA ASN A 86 7.24 19.28 -2.76
C ASN A 86 8.25 18.86 -1.69
N THR A 87 9.50 19.27 -1.84
CA THR A 87 10.64 18.82 -1.01
C THR A 87 10.72 19.44 0.38
N GLY A 88 9.64 20.04 0.90
CA GLY A 88 9.67 20.82 2.15
C GLY A 88 8.54 20.58 3.14
N ASP A 89 7.46 19.89 2.77
CA ASP A 89 6.36 19.63 3.70
C ASP A 89 6.51 18.27 4.42
N PRO A 90 6.06 18.15 5.69
CA PRO A 90 6.18 16.91 6.46
C PRO A 90 5.49 15.70 5.80
N GLN A 91 4.39 15.88 5.07
CA GLN A 91 3.70 14.76 4.43
C GLN A 91 4.51 14.20 3.25
N SER A 92 5.18 15.07 2.49
CA SER A 92 6.10 14.66 1.43
C SER A 92 7.38 14.01 1.98
N GLN A 93 7.87 14.45 3.15
CA GLN A 93 8.93 13.74 3.87
C GLN A 93 8.50 12.31 4.25
N ALA A 94 7.26 12.12 4.70
CA ALA A 94 6.74 10.80 5.01
C ALA A 94 6.68 9.89 3.78
N ASP A 95 6.22 10.42 2.63
CA ASP A 95 6.19 9.68 1.36
C ASP A 95 7.62 9.27 0.91
N ALA A 96 8.62 10.15 1.07
CA ALA A 96 10.02 9.85 0.77
C ALA A 96 10.60 8.75 1.68
N LEU A 97 10.43 8.89 2.99
CA LEU A 97 10.86 7.88 3.97
C LEU A 97 10.21 6.51 3.70
N PHE A 98 8.95 6.51 3.28
CA PHE A 98 8.27 5.27 2.90
C PHE A 98 8.96 4.60 1.70
N GLY A 99 9.29 5.36 0.66
CA GLY A 99 10.04 4.87 -0.51
C GLY A 99 11.43 4.33 -0.18
N GLU A 100 12.07 4.85 0.87
CA GLU A 100 13.36 4.37 1.39
C GLU A 100 13.23 3.10 2.28
N GLY A 101 12.01 2.66 2.57
CA GLY A 101 11.74 1.53 3.47
C GLY A 101 11.66 1.90 4.96
N ASN A 102 11.79 3.18 5.29
CA ASN A 102 11.67 3.71 6.66
C ASN A 102 10.19 3.85 7.09
N HIS A 103 9.40 2.78 6.93
CA HIS A 103 7.93 2.80 7.09
C HIS A 103 7.47 3.31 8.46
N ALA A 104 8.13 2.88 9.55
CA ALA A 104 7.76 3.30 10.90
C ALA A 104 7.89 4.82 11.09
N GLN A 105 8.95 5.42 10.54
CA GLN A 105 9.15 6.87 10.60
C GLN A 105 8.13 7.62 9.73
N ALA A 106 7.87 7.12 8.51
CA ALA A 106 6.85 7.69 7.63
C ALA A 106 5.47 7.72 8.31
N PHE A 107 5.05 6.61 8.94
CA PHE A 107 3.78 6.55 9.65
C PHE A 107 3.73 7.50 10.84
N ASN A 108 4.81 7.63 11.60
CA ASN A 108 4.86 8.53 12.75
C ASN A 108 4.66 9.98 12.34
N ILE A 109 5.31 10.45 11.27
CA ILE A 109 5.13 11.82 10.79
C ILE A 109 3.66 12.13 10.47
N LEU A 110 2.98 11.22 9.74
CA LEU A 110 1.57 11.41 9.40
C LEU A 110 0.66 11.37 10.63
N LEU A 111 0.96 10.51 11.60
CA LEU A 111 0.23 10.44 12.87
C LEU A 111 0.42 11.70 13.72
N ASP A 112 1.62 12.26 13.74
CA ASP A 112 1.92 13.51 14.45
C ASP A 112 1.13 14.69 13.85
N ILE A 113 0.99 14.75 12.52
CA ILE A 113 0.14 15.75 11.84
C ILE A 113 -1.32 15.59 12.24
N ILE A 114 -1.83 14.35 12.25
CA ILE A 114 -3.23 14.07 12.65
C ILE A 114 -3.49 14.50 14.11
N GLU A 115 -2.51 14.29 14.98
CA GLU A 115 -2.58 14.63 16.41
C GLU A 115 -2.49 16.14 16.65
N THR A 116 -1.54 16.82 16.00
CA THR A 116 -1.15 18.20 16.36
C THR A 116 -1.72 19.29 15.47
N SER A 117 -2.12 18.99 14.23
CA SER A 117 -2.66 20.01 13.33
C SER A 117 -4.01 20.53 13.83
N SER A 118 -4.18 21.84 13.77
CA SER A 118 -5.46 22.52 13.99
C SER A 118 -6.29 22.64 12.71
N ASN A 119 -5.72 22.31 11.55
CA ASN A 119 -6.40 22.36 10.26
C ASN A 119 -7.01 21.00 9.91
N THR A 120 -8.34 20.93 9.84
CA THR A 120 -9.06 19.70 9.51
C THR A 120 -8.68 19.13 8.14
N GLU A 121 -8.47 19.98 7.12
CA GLU A 121 -8.10 19.53 5.77
C GLU A 121 -6.71 18.87 5.76
N GLU A 122 -5.77 19.42 6.53
CA GLU A 122 -4.44 18.84 6.68
C GLU A 122 -4.49 17.47 7.36
N LYS A 123 -5.31 17.35 8.43
CA LYS A 123 -5.55 16.07 9.12
C LYS A 123 -6.18 15.02 8.21
N ASP A 124 -7.17 15.42 7.41
CA ASP A 124 -7.87 14.51 6.50
C ASP A 124 -6.95 14.05 5.36
N THR A 125 -6.11 14.95 4.86
CA THR A 125 -5.08 14.62 3.87
C THR A 125 -4.05 13.65 4.47
N ALA A 126 -3.54 13.91 5.67
CA ALA A 126 -2.61 13.02 6.35
C ALA A 126 -3.21 11.64 6.64
N ARG A 127 -4.49 11.57 7.05
CA ARG A 127 -5.20 10.31 7.27
C ARG A 127 -5.33 9.52 5.97
N THR A 128 -5.69 10.18 4.87
CA THR A 128 -5.80 9.55 3.55
C THR A 128 -4.46 8.97 3.11
N ARG A 129 -3.37 9.75 3.20
CA ARG A 129 -2.01 9.27 2.90
C ARG A 129 -1.63 8.08 3.78
N LEU A 130 -1.89 8.14 5.08
CA LEU A 130 -1.56 7.05 6.00
C LEU A 130 -2.27 5.74 5.62
N LEU A 131 -3.55 5.82 5.24
CA LEU A 131 -4.32 4.64 4.80
C LEU A 131 -3.82 4.09 3.46
N ASP A 132 -3.43 4.95 2.52
CA ASP A 132 -2.79 4.53 1.26
C ASP A 132 -1.48 3.79 1.57
N LEU A 133 -0.62 4.35 2.42
CA LEU A 133 0.67 3.72 2.77
C LEU A 133 0.48 2.39 3.51
N PHE A 134 -0.51 2.26 4.41
CA PHE A 134 -0.85 0.98 5.03
C PHE A 134 -1.26 -0.08 4.01
N ARG A 135 -1.96 0.33 2.96
CA ARG A 135 -2.38 -0.58 1.90
C ARG A 135 -1.18 -1.07 1.09
N ILE A 136 -0.27 -0.16 0.75
CA ILE A 136 0.96 -0.50 0.00
C ILE A 136 1.88 -1.41 0.84
N ALA A 137 2.08 -1.10 2.13
CA ALA A 137 2.95 -1.87 3.01
C ALA A 137 2.38 -3.26 3.37
N GLY A 138 1.05 -3.43 3.35
CA GLY A 138 0.39 -4.66 3.76
C GLY A 138 0.45 -4.91 5.27
N ASN A 139 0.41 -6.17 5.68
CA ASN A 139 0.29 -6.53 7.10
C ASN A 139 1.66 -6.69 7.77
N THR A 140 2.28 -5.58 8.17
CA THR A 140 3.58 -5.58 8.86
C THR A 140 3.46 -5.28 10.37
N GLY A 141 4.57 -5.36 11.11
CA GLY A 141 4.60 -4.95 12.52
C GLY A 141 4.37 -3.45 12.69
N GLU A 142 4.98 -2.65 11.82
CA GLU A 142 4.90 -1.20 11.76
C GLU A 142 3.47 -0.73 11.47
N VAL A 143 2.78 -1.37 10.52
CA VAL A 143 1.38 -1.05 10.19
C VAL A 143 0.46 -1.35 11.39
N ARG A 144 0.67 -2.46 12.10
CA ARG A 144 -0.13 -2.80 13.29
C ARG A 144 0.08 -1.77 14.42
N ALA A 145 1.31 -1.36 14.67
CA ALA A 145 1.63 -0.33 15.66
C ALA A 145 0.98 1.01 15.29
N ALA A 146 1.13 1.45 14.03
CA ALA A 146 0.56 2.70 13.55
C ALA A 146 -0.98 2.73 13.57
N ARG A 147 -1.65 1.61 13.22
CA ARG A 147 -3.12 1.47 13.35
C ARG A 147 -3.59 1.60 14.79
N THR A 148 -2.85 1.02 15.73
CA THR A 148 -3.16 1.12 17.17
C THR A 148 -3.09 2.57 17.61
N ARG A 149 -2.04 3.31 17.24
CA ARG A 149 -1.91 4.75 17.53
C ARG A 149 -3.03 5.57 16.87
N LEU A 150 -3.33 5.32 15.61
CA LEU A 150 -4.45 6.00 14.93
C LEU A 150 -5.78 5.79 15.67
N ALA A 151 -6.07 4.56 16.12
CA ALA A 151 -7.28 4.27 16.88
C ALA A 151 -7.34 5.07 18.19
N THR A 152 -6.21 5.21 18.90
CA THR A 152 -6.16 6.03 20.12
C THR A 152 -6.41 7.51 19.85
N LEU A 153 -5.92 8.05 18.73
CA LEU A 153 -6.12 9.45 18.34
C LEU A 153 -7.57 9.79 17.96
N LEU A 154 -8.37 8.79 17.57
CA LEU A 154 -9.77 8.98 17.20
C LEU A 154 -10.74 8.87 18.39
N MET A 155 -10.26 8.40 19.54
CA MET A 155 -11.06 8.27 20.77
C MET A 155 -11.00 9.52 21.66
N VAL A 156 -10.11 10.46 21.36
CA VAL A 156 -9.91 11.73 22.06
C VAL A 156 -10.72 12.82 21.38
#